data_AF-A0A7C4MES3-F1
#
_entry.id   AF-A0A7C4MES3-F1
#
_cell.length_a   1.000
_cell.length_b   1.000
_cell.length_c   1.000
_cell.angle_alpha   90.00
_cell.angle_beta   90.00
_cell.angle_gamma   90.00
#
_symmetry.space_group_name_H-M   'P 1'
#
loop_
_entity.id
_entity.type
_entity.pdbx_description
1 polymer ?
#
loop_
_entity_poly.entity_id
_entity_poly.type
_entity_poly.pdbx_seq_one_letter_code
_entity_poly.pdbx_strand_id
1 'polypeptide(L)'
;MGNRAFLCQISEEDWEISRCIGVYGNREGTERSGEIKYFEPTSNTVQSIIEDLVGMRKGDIVFFHVIREGNESTIHGVYRVKEEPFYNNKKIWKSKHFIYPYRFCFEPHPEHMELCKHDASITVSQFYAAIETGIIRSILTLEREERGAAHAVKTLTREDAQEIIKLLYREFPRRRLEQRIEFKPLTLKGPHLKNYITRIGEIEFPIKAVIAYKLGQADPNFIQFIPACKSAEYDFLIQTFVGSTARKPVDLLCIGYQNSEKTMTIIEVKTDKAETKDLIQLLRYQEILRIRATKNDSAYHTFSACLVAQRFTTDLIDYCSIRNMMIPWEEIRLLKYVPLSSGADADFKLQVSSKPTYITSRTYPKTPTNISKIWSDPCNFYYTIMQETPKIATEILSQDKDMIILQKYCMHNSSRSPIGRVLIYKIPKKCTPKEFTEFMKCLYKEANNTKEKFMAIEPILISEDYDTITASFIEKYNTYETQTLRQPITAFITIR
;
A
#
# COMPACT_ATOMS: atom_id res chain seq x y z
N MET A 1 -4.50 -15.28 14.43
CA MET A 1 -3.60 -14.52 13.56
C MET A 1 -3.10 -15.49 12.52
N GLY A 2 -3.60 -15.38 11.29
CA GLY A 2 -3.03 -16.07 10.14
C GLY A 2 -1.53 -15.84 10.04
N ASN A 3 -0.80 -16.88 9.66
CA ASN A 3 0.65 -16.81 9.46
C ASN A 3 0.95 -15.88 8.28
N ARG A 4 1.83 -14.89 8.48
CA ARG A 4 2.29 -14.01 7.38
C ARG A 4 3.19 -14.81 6.45
N ALA A 5 3.46 -14.29 5.26
CA ALA A 5 4.29 -14.98 4.29
C ALA A 5 5.43 -14.11 3.76
N PHE A 6 6.56 -14.75 3.48
CA PHE A 6 7.76 -14.10 2.96
C PHE A 6 8.39 -14.92 1.83
N LEU A 7 8.99 -14.24 0.86
CA LEU A 7 9.80 -14.83 -0.20
C LEU A 7 11.25 -14.36 -0.05
N CYS A 8 12.13 -15.28 0.30
CA CYS A 8 13.54 -15.00 0.61
C CYS A 8 14.42 -15.40 -0.57
N GLN A 9 15.29 -14.51 -1.02
CA GLN A 9 16.26 -14.83 -2.07
C GLN A 9 17.51 -15.47 -1.50
N ILE A 10 17.95 -16.54 -2.15
CA ILE A 10 19.13 -17.32 -1.79
C ILE A 10 19.81 -17.85 -3.05
N SER A 11 21.13 -18.04 -3.03
CA SER A 11 21.84 -18.70 -4.13
C SER A 11 21.53 -20.21 -4.14
N GLU A 12 21.71 -20.88 -5.27
CA GLU A 12 21.60 -22.34 -5.33
C GLU A 12 22.55 -23.06 -4.37
N GLU A 13 23.82 -22.65 -4.32
CA GLU A 13 24.81 -23.26 -3.42
C GLU A 13 24.40 -23.12 -1.95
N ASP A 14 23.91 -21.95 -1.56
CA ASP A 14 23.49 -21.72 -0.18
C ASP A 14 22.17 -22.45 0.13
N TRP A 15 21.28 -22.59 -0.85
CA TRP A 15 20.02 -23.31 -0.71
C TRP A 15 20.23 -24.78 -0.38
N GLU A 16 21.17 -25.45 -1.04
CA GLU A 16 21.47 -26.86 -0.79
C GLU A 16 21.82 -27.13 0.68
N ILE A 17 22.54 -26.20 1.30
CA ILE A 17 22.90 -26.25 2.73
C ILE A 17 21.68 -25.88 3.57
N SER A 18 21.09 -24.71 3.30
CA SER A 18 19.98 -24.14 4.08
C SER A 18 18.78 -25.07 4.19
N ARG A 19 18.38 -25.74 3.10
CA ARG A 19 17.23 -26.67 3.09
C ARG A 19 17.44 -27.91 3.96
N CYS A 20 18.69 -28.29 4.23
CA CYS A 20 19.01 -29.43 5.09
C CYS A 20 19.06 -29.02 6.57
N ILE A 21 19.53 -27.81 6.88
CA ILE A 21 19.79 -27.38 8.27
C ILE A 21 18.76 -26.41 8.84
N GLY A 22 17.85 -25.88 8.01
CA GLY A 22 16.79 -24.98 8.47
C GLY A 22 17.28 -23.60 8.90
N VAL A 23 18.25 -23.03 8.18
CA VAL A 23 18.80 -21.69 8.49
C VAL A 23 18.87 -20.85 7.22
N TYR A 24 18.31 -19.65 7.27
CA TYR A 24 18.50 -18.61 6.26
C TYR A 24 19.46 -17.55 6.80
N GLY A 25 20.26 -16.96 5.92
CA GLY A 25 21.12 -15.82 6.23
C GLY A 25 21.09 -14.78 5.13
N ASN A 26 21.10 -13.51 5.52
CA ASN A 26 21.21 -12.37 4.61
C ASN A 26 22.60 -11.72 4.72
N ARG A 27 23.04 -11.12 3.62
CA ARG A 27 24.42 -10.66 3.39
C ARG A 27 24.84 -9.49 4.28
N GLU A 28 26.13 -9.42 4.52
CA GLU A 28 26.82 -8.32 5.21
C GLU A 28 27.78 -7.55 4.29
N GLY A 29 27.76 -7.86 2.98
CA GLY A 29 28.55 -7.20 1.97
C GLY A 29 28.14 -7.59 0.55
N THR A 30 28.89 -7.09 -0.42
CA THR A 30 28.75 -7.44 -1.84
C THR A 30 30.10 -7.75 -2.46
N GLU A 31 30.09 -8.66 -3.43
CA GLU A 31 31.19 -8.86 -4.35
C GLU A 31 30.78 -8.33 -5.74
N ARG A 32 31.58 -7.42 -6.32
CA ARG A 32 31.37 -6.90 -7.68
C ARG A 32 32.69 -6.92 -8.42
N SER A 33 32.74 -7.63 -9.55
CA SER A 33 33.97 -7.78 -10.37
C SER A 33 35.18 -8.27 -9.56
N GLY A 34 34.96 -9.13 -8.55
CA GLY A 34 35.99 -9.65 -7.65
C GLY A 34 36.38 -8.74 -6.49
N GLU A 35 35.83 -7.53 -6.39
CA GLU A 35 36.04 -6.63 -5.25
C GLU A 35 35.01 -6.92 -4.15
N ILE A 36 35.51 -7.21 -2.95
CA ILE A 36 34.69 -7.49 -1.76
C ILE A 36 34.51 -6.21 -0.97
N LYS A 37 33.25 -5.80 -0.76
CA LYS A 37 32.90 -4.66 0.07
C LYS A 37 31.94 -5.07 1.17
N TYR A 38 32.39 -4.96 2.42
CA TYR A 38 31.52 -5.13 3.58
C TYR A 38 30.68 -3.87 3.81
N PHE A 39 29.45 -4.06 4.28
CA PHE A 39 28.60 -2.96 4.70
C PHE A 39 29.02 -2.49 6.09
N GLU A 40 29.02 -1.17 6.29
CA GLU A 40 29.15 -0.64 7.65
C GLU A 40 27.93 -1.05 8.48
N PRO A 41 28.10 -1.51 9.73
CA PRO A 41 27.01 -2.02 10.57
C PRO A 41 25.83 -1.04 10.75
N THR A 42 26.11 0.27 10.72
CA THR A 42 25.13 1.35 10.89
C THR A 42 24.71 2.01 9.57
N SER A 43 25.03 1.39 8.44
CA SER A 43 24.67 1.88 7.10
C SER A 43 23.18 1.69 6.80
N ASN A 44 22.67 2.50 5.87
CA ASN A 44 21.31 2.34 5.32
C ASN A 44 21.06 0.93 4.80
N THR A 45 22.06 0.31 4.19
CA THR A 45 21.95 -1.03 3.63
C THR A 45 21.71 -2.09 4.71
N VAL A 46 22.45 -2.05 5.82
CA VAL A 46 22.21 -2.95 6.95
C VAL A 46 20.84 -2.71 7.57
N GLN A 47 20.43 -1.45 7.75
CA GLN A 47 19.13 -1.13 8.32
C GLN A 47 17.97 -1.58 7.39
N SER A 48 18.15 -1.57 6.07
CA SER A 48 17.19 -2.15 5.11
C SER A 48 17.10 -3.68 5.20
N ILE A 49 18.21 -4.37 5.47
CA ILE A 49 18.22 -5.82 5.69
C ILE A 49 17.49 -6.18 7.00
N ILE A 50 17.66 -5.35 8.03
CA ILE A 50 16.95 -5.52 9.30
C ILE A 50 15.46 -5.26 9.09
N GLU A 51 15.07 -4.18 8.39
CA GLU A 51 13.67 -3.87 8.03
C GLU A 51 12.95 -5.09 7.43
N ASP A 52 13.56 -5.71 6.42
CA ASP A 52 13.05 -6.88 5.68
C ASP A 52 12.74 -8.10 6.58
N LEU A 53 13.52 -8.29 7.64
CA LEU A 53 13.49 -9.49 8.47
C LEU A 53 12.76 -9.29 9.79
N VAL A 54 12.95 -8.16 10.46
CA VAL A 54 12.64 -7.95 11.88
C VAL A 54 11.14 -8.11 12.23
N GLY A 55 10.26 -8.05 11.22
CA GLY A 55 8.83 -8.32 11.36
C GLY A 55 8.45 -9.81 11.45
N MET A 56 9.33 -10.75 11.10
CA MET A 56 9.03 -12.19 11.11
C MET A 56 8.83 -12.76 12.52
N ARG A 57 7.83 -13.63 12.70
CA ARG A 57 7.60 -14.38 13.94
C ARG A 57 7.51 -15.87 13.66
N LYS A 58 7.63 -16.63 14.75
CA LYS A 58 7.37 -18.07 14.75
C LYS A 58 6.01 -18.37 14.10
N GLY A 59 6.02 -19.31 13.17
CA GLY A 59 4.83 -19.75 12.43
C GLY A 59 4.67 -19.08 11.06
N ASP A 60 5.29 -17.93 10.81
CA ASP A 60 5.23 -17.27 9.51
C ASP A 60 5.75 -18.19 8.39
N ILE A 61 5.06 -18.18 7.25
CA ILE A 61 5.36 -19.00 6.08
C ILE A 61 6.53 -18.37 5.32
N VAL A 62 7.48 -19.20 4.87
CA VAL A 62 8.58 -18.75 4.02
C VAL A 62 8.73 -19.63 2.79
N PHE A 63 8.93 -18.94 1.67
CA PHE A 63 9.31 -19.48 0.39
C PHE A 63 10.72 -18.99 0.05
N PHE A 64 11.40 -19.69 -0.86
CA PHE A 64 12.75 -19.34 -1.28
C PHE A 64 12.82 -19.14 -2.79
N HIS A 65 13.21 -17.95 -3.22
CA HIS A 65 13.65 -17.72 -4.60
C HIS A 65 15.12 -18.12 -4.71
N VAL A 66 15.34 -19.30 -5.27
CA VAL A 66 16.66 -19.89 -5.48
C VAL A 66 17.21 -19.40 -6.81
N ILE A 67 18.22 -18.55 -6.72
CA ILE A 67 18.91 -17.91 -7.85
C ILE A 67 19.96 -18.87 -8.38
N ARG A 68 19.85 -19.19 -9.68
CA ARG A 68 20.79 -20.05 -10.39
C ARG A 68 21.55 -19.26 -11.45
N GLU A 69 22.87 -19.31 -11.41
CA GLU A 69 23.70 -18.73 -12.47
C GLU A 69 23.67 -19.64 -13.70
N GLY A 70 23.41 -19.06 -14.88
CA GLY A 70 23.38 -19.79 -16.15
C GLY A 70 22.18 -20.72 -16.37
N ASN A 71 21.24 -20.81 -15.41
CA ASN A 71 20.05 -21.65 -15.47
C ASN A 71 18.79 -20.90 -15.02
N GLU A 72 17.61 -21.48 -15.31
CA GLU A 72 16.34 -20.91 -14.86
C GLU A 72 16.23 -20.98 -13.32
N SER A 73 16.08 -19.80 -12.70
CA SER A 73 15.85 -19.67 -11.25
C SER A 73 14.46 -20.18 -10.86
N THR A 74 14.28 -20.54 -9.59
CA THR A 74 13.10 -21.29 -9.12
C THR A 74 12.59 -20.79 -7.78
N ILE A 75 11.30 -21.03 -7.50
CA ILE A 75 10.67 -20.77 -6.21
C ILE A 75 10.43 -22.10 -5.50
N HIS A 76 10.92 -22.21 -4.27
CA HIS A 76 10.87 -23.38 -3.40
C HIS A 76 10.06 -23.11 -2.13
N GLY A 77 9.55 -24.16 -1.48
CA GLY A 77 8.70 -24.03 -0.29
C GLY A 77 7.98 -25.34 0.03
N VAL A 78 7.30 -25.47 1.17
CA VAL A 78 6.68 -24.45 2.02
C VAL A 78 7.22 -24.59 3.45
N TYR A 79 7.94 -23.61 3.98
CA TYR A 79 8.55 -23.70 5.32
C TYR A 79 7.87 -22.74 6.29
N ARG A 80 8.14 -22.90 7.58
CA ARG A 80 7.71 -21.98 8.65
C ARG A 80 8.89 -21.47 9.47
N VAL A 81 8.86 -20.21 9.86
CA VAL A 81 9.82 -19.60 10.78
C VAL A 81 9.70 -20.25 12.16
N LYS A 82 10.83 -20.58 12.80
CA LYS A 82 10.85 -21.22 14.12
C LYS A 82 10.86 -20.22 15.27
N GLU A 83 11.52 -19.08 15.07
CA GLU A 83 11.76 -18.07 16.08
C GLU A 83 12.03 -16.71 15.45
N GLU A 84 12.04 -15.66 16.27
CA GLU A 84 12.34 -14.31 15.81
C GLU A 84 13.76 -14.21 15.21
N PRO A 85 13.94 -13.47 14.10
CA PRO A 85 15.26 -13.28 13.50
C PRO A 85 16.31 -12.73 14.46
N PHE A 86 17.55 -13.16 14.25
CA PHE A 86 18.68 -12.87 15.13
C PHE A 86 19.97 -12.64 14.34
N TYR A 87 20.94 -12.04 15.01
CA TYR A 87 22.31 -11.90 14.50
C TYR A 87 23.18 -13.06 14.97
N ASN A 88 23.91 -13.71 14.07
CA ASN A 88 24.88 -14.74 14.43
C ASN A 88 26.03 -14.82 13.42
N ASN A 89 27.27 -14.83 13.91
CA ASN A 89 28.49 -14.79 13.09
C ASN A 89 29.13 -16.16 12.82
N LYS A 90 28.50 -17.28 13.20
CA LYS A 90 29.03 -18.63 12.96
C LYS A 90 29.00 -18.93 11.46
N LYS A 91 30.14 -19.24 10.83
CA LYS A 91 30.19 -19.65 9.42
C LYS A 91 29.42 -20.98 9.21
N ILE A 92 28.53 -20.99 8.22
CA ILE A 92 27.65 -22.13 7.88
C ILE A 92 27.79 -22.48 6.41
N TRP A 93 27.72 -21.46 5.56
CA TRP A 93 27.81 -21.59 4.12
C TRP A 93 29.26 -21.64 3.63
N LYS A 94 29.44 -22.12 2.41
CA LYS A 94 30.75 -22.34 1.77
C LYS A 94 31.40 -21.06 1.25
N SER A 95 30.67 -19.94 1.21
CA SER A 95 31.19 -18.64 0.78
C SER A 95 32.57 -18.34 1.39
N LYS A 96 33.51 -17.91 0.56
CA LYS A 96 34.88 -17.59 0.98
C LYS A 96 34.91 -16.35 1.87
N HIS A 97 34.03 -15.39 1.58
CA HIS A 97 34.10 -14.04 2.12
C HIS A 97 32.93 -13.73 3.08
N PHE A 98 31.74 -14.24 2.79
CA PHE A 98 30.54 -13.88 3.55
C PHE A 98 30.09 -15.00 4.50
N ILE A 99 29.58 -14.59 5.66
CA ILE A 99 29.03 -15.43 6.73
C ILE A 99 27.50 -15.31 6.83
N TYR A 100 26.89 -14.28 6.22
CA TYR A 100 25.45 -14.01 6.23
C TYR A 100 24.85 -13.96 7.64
N PRO A 101 25.16 -12.93 8.45
CA PRO A 101 24.93 -12.96 9.89
C PRO A 101 23.49 -12.60 10.30
N TYR A 102 22.69 -12.01 9.41
CA TYR A 102 21.30 -11.66 9.69
C TYR A 102 20.41 -12.85 9.35
N ARG A 103 19.93 -13.59 10.36
CA ARG A 103 19.40 -14.94 10.18
C ARG A 103 18.01 -15.13 10.76
N PHE A 104 17.36 -16.17 10.26
CA PHE A 104 16.26 -16.82 10.97
C PHE A 104 16.36 -18.34 10.76
N CYS A 105 15.84 -19.08 11.73
CA CYS A 105 15.68 -20.53 11.62
C CYS A 105 14.30 -20.86 11.07
N PHE A 106 14.22 -21.87 10.21
CA PHE A 106 12.99 -22.35 9.61
C PHE A 106 12.90 -23.88 9.68
N GLU A 107 11.71 -24.41 9.50
CA GLU A 107 11.46 -25.85 9.41
C GLU A 107 10.35 -26.15 8.40
N PRO A 108 10.28 -27.38 7.87
CA PRO A 108 9.19 -27.78 6.98
C PRO A 108 7.80 -27.47 7.55
N HIS A 109 6.90 -26.95 6.73
CA HIS A 109 5.52 -26.72 7.16
C HIS A 109 4.83 -28.07 7.37
N PRO A 110 4.16 -28.30 8.53
CA PRO A 110 3.61 -29.61 8.88
C PRO A 110 2.54 -30.12 7.91
N GLU A 111 1.76 -29.21 7.31
CA GLU A 111 0.71 -29.56 6.34
C GLU A 111 1.26 -29.78 4.92
N HIS A 112 2.49 -29.35 4.65
CA HIS A 112 3.12 -29.38 3.32
C HIS A 112 4.45 -30.15 3.34
N MET A 113 4.58 -31.11 4.26
CA MET A 113 5.82 -31.85 4.51
C MET A 113 6.39 -32.51 3.25
N GLU A 114 5.55 -33.08 2.38
CA GLU A 114 6.03 -33.76 1.17
C GLU A 114 6.60 -32.79 0.14
N LEU A 115 6.07 -31.56 0.03
CA LEU A 115 6.67 -30.51 -0.81
C LEU A 115 8.09 -30.19 -0.32
N CYS A 116 8.28 -30.08 1.00
CA CYS A 116 9.58 -29.75 1.59
C CYS A 116 10.59 -30.90 1.44
N LYS A 117 10.18 -32.13 1.78
CA LYS A 117 11.05 -33.31 1.74
C LYS A 117 11.58 -33.59 0.34
N HIS A 118 10.81 -33.24 -0.70
CA HIS A 118 11.20 -33.47 -2.08
C HIS A 118 11.60 -32.18 -2.80
N ASP A 119 11.87 -31.09 -2.08
CA ASP A 119 12.26 -29.79 -2.64
C ASP A 119 11.41 -29.34 -3.84
N ALA A 120 10.10 -29.39 -3.68
CA ALA A 120 9.16 -29.00 -4.71
C ALA A 120 9.45 -27.57 -5.17
N SER A 121 9.39 -27.35 -6.49
CA SER A 121 9.66 -26.04 -7.06
C SER A 121 8.78 -25.69 -8.25
N ILE A 122 8.61 -24.39 -8.45
CA ILE A 122 8.09 -23.80 -9.68
C ILE A 122 9.15 -22.91 -10.31
N THR A 123 9.08 -22.67 -11.61
CA THR A 123 10.03 -21.77 -12.24
C THR A 123 9.69 -20.31 -11.99
N VAL A 124 10.70 -19.45 -12.05
CA VAL A 124 10.49 -18.00 -12.01
C VAL A 124 9.63 -17.55 -13.20
N SER A 125 9.71 -18.17 -14.38
CA SER A 125 8.82 -17.87 -15.50
C SER A 125 7.34 -18.16 -15.18
N GLN A 126 7.07 -19.30 -14.54
CA GLN A 126 5.71 -19.64 -14.08
C GLN A 126 5.22 -18.66 -13.01
N PHE A 127 6.11 -18.23 -12.11
CA PHE A 127 5.81 -17.25 -11.09
C PHE A 127 5.49 -15.87 -11.69
N TYR A 128 6.28 -15.40 -12.67
CA TYR A 128 5.99 -14.15 -13.38
C TYR A 128 4.69 -14.21 -14.18
N ALA A 129 4.38 -15.35 -14.82
CA ALA A 129 3.08 -15.53 -15.46
C ALA A 129 1.91 -15.40 -14.46
N ALA A 130 2.08 -15.87 -13.22
CA ALA A 130 1.09 -15.70 -12.16
C ALA A 130 0.97 -14.22 -11.69
N ILE A 131 2.06 -13.45 -11.72
CA ILE A 131 2.04 -12.00 -11.47
C ILE A 131 1.30 -11.27 -12.60
N GLU A 132 1.65 -11.54 -13.86
CA GLU A 132 1.09 -10.88 -15.04
C GLU A 132 -0.42 -11.13 -15.18
N THR A 133 -0.86 -12.34 -14.87
CA THR A 133 -2.29 -12.71 -14.85
C THR A 133 -3.04 -12.18 -13.62
N GLY A 134 -2.34 -11.61 -12.65
CA GLY A 134 -2.91 -11.04 -11.43
C GLY A 134 -3.37 -12.08 -10.40
N ILE A 135 -2.89 -13.33 -10.50
CA ILE A 135 -3.05 -14.37 -9.48
C ILE A 135 -2.24 -14.00 -8.24
N ILE A 136 -0.98 -13.58 -8.44
CA ILE A 136 -0.10 -13.04 -7.38
C ILE A 136 -0.09 -11.52 -7.50
N ARG A 137 -0.33 -10.80 -6.39
CA ARG A 137 -0.54 -9.34 -6.41
C ARG A 137 0.38 -8.54 -5.50
N SER A 138 0.86 -9.13 -4.42
CA SER A 138 1.75 -8.52 -3.41
C SER A 138 3.16 -8.24 -3.94
N ILE A 139 3.58 -8.95 -4.99
CA ILE A 139 4.88 -8.78 -5.67
C ILE A 139 4.65 -8.40 -7.13
N LEU A 140 5.35 -7.37 -7.60
CA LEU A 140 5.42 -7.00 -9.03
C LEU A 140 6.73 -7.43 -9.69
N THR A 141 7.81 -7.54 -8.93
CA THR A 141 9.14 -7.89 -9.44
C THR A 141 9.96 -8.63 -8.39
N LEU A 142 10.76 -9.60 -8.85
CA LEU A 142 11.76 -10.29 -8.02
C LEU A 142 13.12 -9.58 -8.02
N GLU A 143 13.28 -8.47 -8.74
CA GLU A 143 14.52 -7.71 -8.79
C GLU A 143 14.94 -7.20 -7.41
N ARG A 144 16.27 -7.10 -7.25
CA ARG A 144 16.96 -6.53 -6.09
C ARG A 144 17.26 -5.06 -6.35
N GLU A 145 16.90 -4.23 -5.38
CA GLU A 145 17.42 -2.87 -5.15
C GLU A 145 16.87 -1.70 -6.00
N GLU A 146 16.28 -0.74 -5.27
CA GLU A 146 16.51 0.70 -5.51
C GLU A 146 17.85 1.11 -4.84
N ARG A 147 18.47 2.20 -5.31
CA ARG A 147 19.78 2.68 -4.81
C ARG A 147 19.80 2.79 -3.27
N GLY A 148 20.62 1.96 -2.61
CA GLY A 148 20.90 2.04 -1.17
C GLY A 148 20.21 0.99 -0.29
N ALA A 149 19.30 0.19 -0.85
CA ALA A 149 18.58 -0.86 -0.14
C ALA A 149 18.92 -2.25 -0.68
N ALA A 150 19.05 -3.23 0.21
CA ALA A 150 19.48 -4.59 -0.11
C ALA A 150 18.34 -5.61 -0.03
N HIS A 151 17.16 -5.27 -0.57
CA HIS A 151 15.93 -6.06 -0.42
C HIS A 151 16.07 -7.48 -1.00
N ALA A 152 16.34 -8.44 -0.13
CA ALA A 152 16.45 -9.85 -0.46
C ALA A 152 15.25 -10.64 0.06
N VAL A 153 14.38 -10.02 0.86
CA VAL A 153 13.17 -10.62 1.39
C VAL A 153 11.98 -9.78 0.98
N LYS A 154 10.97 -10.41 0.40
CA LYS A 154 9.71 -9.76 0.02
C LYS A 154 8.59 -10.32 0.88
N THR A 155 7.77 -9.44 1.42
CA THR A 155 6.53 -9.80 2.13
C THR A 155 5.43 -10.17 1.13
N LEU A 156 4.64 -11.18 1.47
CA LEU A 156 3.51 -11.69 0.70
C LEU A 156 2.22 -11.56 1.51
N THR A 157 1.09 -11.41 0.81
CA THR A 157 -0.20 -11.65 1.44
C THR A 157 -0.42 -13.14 1.64
N ARG A 158 -1.29 -13.50 2.59
CA ARG A 158 -1.72 -14.87 2.82
C ARG A 158 -2.40 -15.48 1.59
N GLU A 159 -3.16 -14.69 0.82
CA GLU A 159 -3.80 -15.19 -0.39
C GLU A 159 -2.76 -15.56 -1.45
N ASP A 160 -1.76 -14.71 -1.65
CA ASP A 160 -0.68 -15.00 -2.59
C ASP A 160 0.15 -16.21 -2.14
N ALA A 161 0.38 -16.35 -0.83
CA ALA A 161 1.04 -17.53 -0.26
C ALA A 161 0.27 -18.81 -0.60
N GLN A 162 -1.06 -18.80 -0.47
CA GLN A 162 -1.90 -19.94 -0.85
C GLN A 162 -1.82 -20.24 -2.35
N GLU A 163 -1.78 -19.22 -3.21
CA GLU A 163 -1.61 -19.43 -4.66
C GLU A 163 -0.24 -20.03 -4.99
N ILE A 164 0.83 -19.60 -4.33
CA ILE A 164 2.16 -20.21 -4.50
C ILE A 164 2.14 -21.69 -4.09
N ILE A 165 1.48 -22.02 -2.98
CA ILE A 165 1.33 -23.41 -2.51
C ILE A 165 0.58 -24.26 -3.56
N LYS A 166 -0.51 -23.74 -4.13
CA LYS A 166 -1.26 -24.42 -5.20
C LYS A 166 -0.38 -24.67 -6.44
N LEU A 167 0.42 -23.68 -6.84
CA LEU A 167 1.37 -23.82 -7.95
C LEU A 167 2.41 -24.91 -7.66
N LEU A 168 2.97 -24.95 -6.45
CA LEU A 168 3.93 -25.99 -6.04
C LEU A 168 3.33 -27.40 -6.12
N TYR A 169 2.11 -27.59 -5.62
CA TYR A 169 1.41 -28.88 -5.74
C TYR A 169 1.13 -29.28 -7.19
N ARG A 170 0.75 -28.31 -8.03
CA ARG A 170 0.50 -28.56 -9.46
C ARG A 170 1.74 -29.06 -10.17
N GLU A 171 2.90 -28.49 -9.87
CA GLU A 171 4.18 -28.87 -10.50
C GLU A 171 4.87 -30.05 -9.81
N PHE A 172 4.44 -30.44 -8.60
CA PHE A 172 5.08 -31.49 -7.80
C PHE A 172 5.36 -32.80 -8.54
N PRO A 173 4.46 -33.35 -9.40
CA PRO A 173 4.76 -34.58 -10.15
C PRO A 173 5.94 -34.46 -11.12
N ARG A 174 6.27 -33.23 -11.55
CA ARG A 174 7.29 -32.94 -12.58
C ARG A 174 8.54 -32.28 -12.02
N ARG A 175 8.41 -31.49 -10.95
CA ARG A 175 9.46 -30.63 -10.39
C ARG A 175 9.67 -30.91 -8.90
N ARG A 176 10.27 -32.06 -8.63
CA ARG A 176 10.66 -32.50 -7.30
C ARG A 176 11.93 -33.36 -7.37
N LEU A 177 12.65 -33.44 -6.27
CA LEU A 177 13.70 -34.44 -6.10
C LEU A 177 13.09 -35.83 -5.91
N GLU A 178 13.69 -36.83 -6.55
CA GLU A 178 13.32 -38.22 -6.32
C GLU A 178 13.66 -38.66 -4.90
N GLN A 179 14.87 -38.31 -4.46
CA GLN A 179 15.37 -38.57 -3.11
C GLN A 179 14.83 -37.54 -2.11
N ARG A 180 14.55 -38.02 -0.91
CA ARG A 180 14.10 -37.17 0.19
C ARG A 180 15.29 -36.42 0.81
N ILE A 181 15.11 -35.14 1.06
CA ILE A 181 16.02 -34.32 1.85
C ILE A 181 15.92 -34.76 3.32
N GLU A 182 17.06 -35.04 3.91
CA GLU A 182 17.18 -35.28 5.34
C GLU A 182 17.31 -33.94 6.08
N PHE A 183 16.22 -33.51 6.72
CA PHE A 183 16.20 -32.27 7.48
C PHE A 183 16.81 -32.46 8.88
N LYS A 184 18.02 -31.92 9.09
CA LYS A 184 18.78 -31.96 10.35
C LYS A 184 18.93 -30.54 10.89
N PRO A 185 17.94 -30.02 11.63
CA PRO A 185 17.93 -28.62 12.03
C PRO A 185 19.15 -28.25 12.87
N LEU A 186 19.89 -27.24 12.42
CA LEU A 186 20.98 -26.65 13.19
C LEU A 186 20.38 -25.67 14.21
N THR A 187 20.62 -25.92 15.49
CA THR A 187 20.22 -24.97 16.54
C THR A 187 21.25 -23.85 16.61
N LEU A 188 20.80 -22.63 16.35
CA LEU A 188 21.58 -21.41 16.50
C LEU A 188 20.87 -20.50 17.50
N LYS A 189 21.65 -19.65 18.16
CA LYS A 189 21.13 -18.58 19.00
C LYS A 189 21.94 -17.33 18.75
N GLY A 190 21.30 -16.19 18.95
CA GLY A 190 21.92 -14.89 18.83
C GLY A 190 21.02 -13.80 19.38
N PRO A 191 21.55 -12.59 19.58
CA PRO A 191 20.74 -11.44 19.91
C PRO A 191 19.72 -11.14 18.79
N HIS A 192 18.48 -10.80 19.16
CA HIS A 192 17.41 -10.47 18.23
C HIS A 192 17.79 -9.29 17.34
N LEU A 193 17.33 -9.30 16.08
CA LEU A 193 17.62 -8.20 15.13
C LEU A 193 17.05 -6.86 15.59
N LYS A 194 15.99 -6.85 16.41
CA LYS A 194 15.47 -5.62 17.04
C LYS A 194 16.58 -4.84 17.79
N ASN A 195 17.55 -5.52 18.39
CA ASN A 195 18.64 -4.89 19.13
C ASN A 195 19.68 -4.20 18.22
N TYR A 196 19.59 -4.40 16.90
CA TYR A 196 20.50 -3.81 15.90
C TYR A 196 19.85 -2.66 15.12
N ILE A 197 18.59 -2.32 15.42
CA ILE A 197 17.97 -1.10 14.91
C ILE A 197 18.64 0.09 15.60
N THR A 198 19.18 1.02 14.81
CA THR A 198 19.91 2.20 15.33
C THR A 198 19.64 3.41 14.46
N ARG A 199 19.93 4.63 14.96
CA ARG A 199 19.85 5.89 14.20
C ARG A 199 18.44 6.28 13.74
N ILE A 200 17.44 5.90 14.53
CA ILE A 200 16.05 6.36 14.32
C ILE A 200 16.00 7.89 14.38
N GLY A 201 15.37 8.48 13.37
CA GLY A 201 15.28 9.93 13.20
C GLY A 201 16.42 10.56 12.40
N GLU A 202 17.52 9.84 12.19
CA GLU A 202 18.62 10.29 11.31
C GLU A 202 18.45 9.74 9.88
N ILE A 203 18.04 8.48 9.77
CA ILE A 203 17.87 7.76 8.51
C ILE A 203 16.51 7.05 8.48
N GLU A 204 16.03 6.74 7.28
CA GLU A 204 14.64 6.33 7.04
C GLU A 204 14.36 4.87 7.43
N PHE A 205 15.28 3.95 7.10
CA PHE A 205 15.10 2.51 7.31
C PHE A 205 14.88 2.08 8.78
N PRO A 206 15.59 2.64 9.79
CA PRO A 206 15.40 2.22 11.18
C PRO A 206 13.99 2.43 11.71
N ILE A 207 13.35 3.56 11.38
CA ILE A 207 11.98 3.81 11.84
C ILE A 207 10.99 2.85 11.15
N LYS A 208 11.21 2.53 9.87
CA LYS A 208 10.43 1.48 9.18
C LYS A 208 10.64 0.11 9.80
N ALA A 209 11.88 -0.24 10.18
CA ALA A 209 12.19 -1.47 10.89
C ALA A 209 11.49 -1.56 12.25
N VAL A 210 11.40 -0.46 13.01
CA VAL A 210 10.61 -0.42 14.26
C VAL A 210 9.13 -0.66 13.98
N ILE A 211 8.57 -0.02 12.95
CA ILE A 211 7.17 -0.22 12.56
C ILE A 211 6.92 -1.68 12.15
N ALA A 212 7.76 -2.25 11.29
CA ALA A 212 7.69 -3.65 10.88
C ALA A 212 7.81 -4.61 12.08
N TYR A 213 8.68 -4.31 13.04
CA TYR A 213 8.77 -5.07 14.29
C TYR A 213 7.48 -4.99 15.12
N LYS A 214 6.92 -3.81 15.32
CA LYS A 214 5.69 -3.61 16.09
C LYS A 214 4.47 -4.26 15.42
N LEU A 215 4.36 -4.16 14.09
CA LEU A 215 3.37 -4.89 13.28
C LEU A 215 3.61 -6.41 13.37
N GLY A 216 4.87 -6.84 13.39
CA GLY A 216 5.29 -8.22 13.60
C GLY A 216 4.80 -8.79 14.94
N GLN A 217 4.99 -8.04 16.03
CA GLN A 217 4.56 -8.41 17.38
C GLN A 217 3.05 -8.25 17.62
N ALA A 218 2.34 -7.59 16.69
CA ALA A 218 0.99 -7.09 16.93
C ALA A 218 0.90 -6.27 18.22
N ASP A 219 1.86 -5.37 18.44
CA ASP A 219 1.97 -4.51 19.63
C ASP A 219 0.68 -3.66 19.78
N PRO A 220 -0.17 -3.92 20.80
CA PRO A 220 -1.44 -3.22 20.98
C PRO A 220 -1.28 -1.70 21.09
N ASN A 221 -0.15 -1.25 21.64
CA ASN A 221 0.13 0.18 21.80
C ASN A 221 0.40 0.87 20.45
N PHE A 222 0.75 0.11 19.42
CA PHE A 222 1.02 0.61 18.08
C PHE A 222 -0.12 0.31 17.10
N ILE A 223 -0.58 -0.94 17.03
CA ILE A 223 -1.55 -1.36 16.00
C ILE A 223 -2.89 -0.65 16.13
N GLN A 224 -3.26 -0.16 17.33
CA GLN A 224 -4.45 0.66 17.55
C GLN A 224 -4.49 1.93 16.67
N PHE A 225 -3.32 2.42 16.23
CA PHE A 225 -3.21 3.61 15.39
C PHE A 225 -3.40 3.33 13.90
N ILE A 226 -3.33 2.07 13.47
CA ILE A 226 -3.37 1.66 12.07
C ILE A 226 -4.76 1.05 11.77
N PRO A 227 -5.62 1.71 10.97
CA PRO A 227 -7.00 1.24 10.76
C PRO A 227 -7.11 -0.20 10.27
N ALA A 228 -6.27 -0.64 9.33
CA ALA A 228 -6.25 -2.02 8.84
C ALA A 228 -5.90 -3.05 9.93
N CYS A 229 -5.18 -2.67 10.98
CA CYS A 229 -4.80 -3.58 12.06
C CYS A 229 -5.87 -3.67 13.17
N LYS A 230 -6.98 -2.93 13.07
CA LYS A 230 -8.12 -3.09 13.98
C LYS A 230 -8.86 -4.41 13.76
N SER A 231 -8.71 -5.00 12.58
CA SER A 231 -9.18 -6.35 12.27
C SER A 231 -8.39 -7.38 13.08
N ALA A 232 -9.06 -8.46 13.50
CA ALA A 232 -8.42 -9.54 14.26
C ALA A 232 -7.26 -10.21 13.50
N GLU A 233 -7.29 -10.14 12.17
CA GLU A 233 -6.23 -10.64 11.30
C GLU A 233 -5.84 -9.58 10.28
N TYR A 234 -4.55 -9.41 10.07
CA TYR A 234 -4.00 -8.54 9.05
C TYR A 234 -2.68 -9.08 8.52
N ASP A 235 -2.34 -8.66 7.31
CA ASP A 235 -1.01 -8.80 6.72
C ASP A 235 -0.35 -7.41 6.64
N PHE A 236 0.98 -7.36 6.60
CA PHE A 236 1.70 -6.14 6.28
C PHE A 236 2.76 -6.42 5.22
N LEU A 237 2.87 -5.52 4.26
CA LEU A 237 3.85 -5.59 3.19
C LEU A 237 4.85 -4.44 3.35
N ILE A 238 6.13 -4.76 3.15
CA ILE A 238 7.24 -3.81 3.20
C ILE A 238 7.63 -3.47 1.76
N GLN A 239 7.82 -2.18 1.48
CA GLN A 239 8.30 -1.68 0.18
C GLN A 239 7.58 -2.27 -1.04
N THR A 240 6.25 -2.23 -1.00
CA THR A 240 5.42 -2.82 -2.06
C THR A 240 5.08 -1.79 -3.15
N PHE A 241 5.07 -2.24 -4.40
CA PHE A 241 4.63 -1.40 -5.52
C PHE A 241 3.11 -1.49 -5.68
N VAL A 242 2.44 -0.33 -5.57
CA VAL A 242 0.98 -0.25 -5.70
C VAL A 242 0.49 -0.32 -7.16
N GLY A 243 1.37 -0.13 -8.14
CA GLY A 243 1.06 -0.29 -9.56
C GLY A 243 2.32 -0.35 -10.44
N SER A 244 2.19 -0.90 -11.65
CA SER A 244 3.32 -1.07 -12.59
C SER A 244 3.94 0.24 -13.07
N THR A 245 3.18 1.35 -13.02
CA THR A 245 3.64 2.68 -13.39
C THR A 245 4.15 3.49 -12.20
N ALA A 246 4.01 2.99 -10.97
CA ALA A 246 4.55 3.64 -9.80
C ALA A 246 6.07 3.45 -9.78
N ARG A 247 6.81 4.57 -9.82
CA ARG A 247 8.28 4.56 -9.86
C ARG A 247 8.94 4.36 -8.50
N LYS A 248 8.17 4.49 -7.41
CA LYS A 248 8.65 4.32 -6.03
C LYS A 248 7.64 3.44 -5.28
N PRO A 249 8.07 2.40 -4.56
CA PRO A 249 7.21 1.60 -3.70
C PRO A 249 6.66 2.45 -2.55
N VAL A 250 5.54 2.00 -1.97
CA VAL A 250 5.06 2.53 -0.69
C VAL A 250 5.88 1.93 0.43
N ASP A 251 6.14 2.68 1.50
CA ASP A 251 6.98 2.20 2.58
C ASP A 251 6.39 0.95 3.25
N LEU A 252 5.12 1.02 3.68
CA LEU A 252 4.38 -0.15 4.14
C LEU A 252 2.92 -0.13 3.68
N LEU A 253 2.33 -1.32 3.50
CA LEU A 253 0.91 -1.53 3.25
C LEU A 253 0.36 -2.56 4.24
N CYS A 254 -0.61 -2.17 5.08
CA CYS A 254 -1.33 -3.10 5.94
C CYS A 254 -2.67 -3.48 5.31
N ILE A 255 -3.04 -4.76 5.37
CA ILE A 255 -4.29 -5.30 4.83
C ILE A 255 -4.99 -6.06 5.96
N GLY A 256 -6.07 -5.48 6.47
CA GLY A 256 -6.94 -6.08 7.48
C GLY A 256 -8.04 -6.90 6.84
N TYR A 257 -8.31 -8.07 7.43
CA TYR A 257 -9.34 -8.99 6.97
C TYR A 257 -10.49 -9.04 7.97
N GLN A 258 -11.67 -8.60 7.56
CA GLN A 258 -12.88 -8.66 8.38
C GLN A 258 -14.06 -9.14 7.53
N ASN A 259 -14.49 -10.39 7.75
CA ASN A 259 -15.54 -11.03 6.95
C ASN A 259 -15.20 -10.97 5.44
N SER A 260 -16.08 -10.38 4.63
CA SER A 260 -15.89 -10.16 3.18
C SER A 260 -15.31 -8.77 2.86
N GLU A 261 -14.84 -8.03 3.87
CA GLU A 261 -14.24 -6.71 3.73
C GLU A 261 -12.73 -6.76 3.96
N LYS A 262 -12.00 -6.03 3.10
CA LYS A 262 -10.57 -5.77 3.22
C LYS A 262 -10.35 -4.29 3.51
N THR A 263 -9.71 -3.99 4.63
CA THR A 263 -9.28 -2.61 4.95
C THR A 263 -7.81 -2.46 4.63
N MET A 264 -7.48 -1.55 3.74
CA MET A 264 -6.10 -1.26 3.33
C MET A 264 -5.63 0.04 3.97
N THR A 265 -4.52 0.01 4.71
CA THR A 265 -3.84 1.21 5.21
C THR A 265 -2.47 1.35 4.55
N ILE A 266 -2.28 2.42 3.78
CA ILE A 266 -0.96 2.77 3.24
C ILE A 266 -0.22 3.61 4.27
N ILE A 267 1.03 3.26 4.56
CA ILE A 267 1.88 3.96 5.51
C ILE A 267 3.08 4.53 4.75
N GLU A 268 3.32 5.84 4.89
CA GLU A 268 4.53 6.50 4.40
C GLU A 268 5.24 7.19 5.58
N VAL A 269 6.57 7.02 5.63
CA VAL A 269 7.40 7.39 6.77
C VAL A 269 8.38 8.49 6.38
N LYS A 270 8.54 9.50 7.24
CA LYS A 270 9.51 10.58 7.09
C LYS A 270 10.44 10.62 8.29
N THR A 271 11.73 10.87 8.04
CA THR A 271 12.76 10.92 9.08
C THR A 271 12.55 12.07 10.06
N ASP A 272 11.97 13.18 9.63
CA ASP A 272 11.79 14.35 10.48
C ASP A 272 10.42 15.00 10.23
N LYS A 273 10.27 15.71 9.12
CA LYS A 273 9.10 16.56 8.86
C LYS A 273 8.31 16.04 7.66
N ALA A 274 6.99 15.90 7.83
CA ALA A 274 6.05 15.66 6.75
C ALA A 274 5.25 16.93 6.40
N GLU A 275 4.98 17.11 5.11
CA GLU A 275 4.31 18.26 4.52
C GLU A 275 3.17 17.82 3.59
N THR A 276 2.39 18.77 3.08
CA THR A 276 1.21 18.49 2.23
C THR A 276 1.54 17.69 0.96
N LYS A 277 2.75 17.86 0.40
CA LYS A 277 3.23 17.06 -0.74
C LYS A 277 3.33 15.56 -0.42
N ASP A 278 3.70 15.21 0.80
CA ASP A 278 3.81 13.80 1.24
C ASP A 278 2.42 13.18 1.35
N LEU A 279 1.42 13.96 1.78
CA LEU A 279 0.02 13.55 1.75
C LEU A 279 -0.49 13.35 0.33
N ILE A 280 -0.19 14.27 -0.58
CA ILE A 280 -0.59 14.15 -2.00
C ILE A 280 -0.02 12.86 -2.59
N GLN A 281 1.25 12.55 -2.32
CA GLN A 281 1.86 11.29 -2.73
C GLN A 281 1.12 10.08 -2.15
N LEU A 282 0.82 10.09 -0.85
CA LEU A 282 0.10 9.02 -0.17
C LEU A 282 -1.31 8.79 -0.72
N LEU A 283 -2.06 9.87 -0.97
CA LEU A 283 -3.39 9.82 -1.59
C LEU A 283 -3.33 9.32 -3.04
N ARG A 284 -2.28 9.68 -3.80
CA ARG A 284 -2.05 9.14 -5.14
C ARG A 284 -1.81 7.64 -5.10
N TYR A 285 -1.04 7.14 -4.15
CA TYR A 285 -0.86 5.70 -3.96
C TYR A 285 -2.18 4.99 -3.64
N GLN A 286 -3.02 5.62 -2.81
CA GLN A 286 -4.35 5.11 -2.47
C GLN A 286 -5.24 4.95 -3.71
N GLU A 287 -5.26 5.95 -4.60
CA GLU A 287 -6.09 5.89 -5.81
C GLU A 287 -5.57 4.84 -6.82
N ILE A 288 -4.25 4.73 -6.99
CA ILE A 288 -3.64 3.68 -7.83
C ILE A 288 -4.03 2.28 -7.30
N LEU A 289 -3.91 2.08 -5.98
CA LEU A 289 -4.25 0.81 -5.35
C LEU A 289 -5.74 0.48 -5.50
N ARG A 290 -6.62 1.48 -5.38
CA ARG A 290 -8.07 1.33 -5.59
C ARG A 290 -8.43 0.85 -6.99
N ILE A 291 -7.85 1.49 -8.01
CA ILE A 291 -8.06 1.11 -9.41
C ILE A 291 -7.57 -0.33 -9.65
N ARG A 292 -6.50 -0.75 -8.96
CA ARG A 292 -5.96 -2.10 -9.07
C ARG A 292 -6.80 -3.15 -8.35
N ALA A 293 -7.15 -2.91 -7.07
CA ALA A 293 -7.86 -3.87 -6.23
C ALA A 293 -9.23 -4.26 -6.80
N THR A 294 -9.93 -3.30 -7.42
CA THR A 294 -11.29 -3.51 -7.95
C THR A 294 -11.36 -4.25 -9.29
N LYS A 295 -10.23 -4.52 -9.96
CA LYS A 295 -10.25 -5.24 -11.25
C LYS A 295 -10.54 -6.74 -11.11
N ASN A 296 -10.07 -7.37 -10.04
CA ASN A 296 -10.02 -8.84 -9.93
C ASN A 296 -10.39 -9.39 -8.54
N ASP A 297 -11.02 -8.59 -7.68
CA ASP A 297 -11.41 -9.01 -6.32
C ASP A 297 -12.90 -8.73 -6.09
N SER A 298 -13.63 -9.72 -5.56
CA SER A 298 -15.05 -9.60 -5.19
C SER A 298 -15.23 -9.01 -3.79
N ALA A 299 -14.16 -8.89 -3.00
CA ALA A 299 -14.21 -8.30 -1.67
C ALA A 299 -14.54 -6.80 -1.72
N TYR A 300 -15.26 -6.33 -0.70
CA TYR A 300 -15.43 -4.90 -0.48
C TYR A 300 -14.14 -4.30 0.09
N HIS A 301 -13.68 -3.18 -0.45
CA HIS A 301 -12.40 -2.58 -0.08
C HIS A 301 -12.60 -1.21 0.56
N THR A 302 -12.09 -1.04 1.78
CA THR A 302 -11.95 0.26 2.44
C THR A 302 -10.49 0.69 2.45
N PHE A 303 -10.26 2.00 2.39
CA PHE A 303 -8.93 2.58 2.26
C PHE A 303 -8.69 3.61 3.36
N SER A 304 -7.47 3.62 3.86
CA SER A 304 -7.00 4.59 4.84
C SER A 304 -5.53 4.90 4.59
N ALA A 305 -5.06 6.01 5.15
CA ALA A 305 -3.73 6.52 4.94
C ALA A 305 -3.09 6.85 6.30
N CYS A 306 -1.80 6.57 6.45
CA CYS A 306 -1.03 6.92 7.63
C CYS A 306 0.28 7.59 7.23
N LEU A 307 0.49 8.83 7.68
CA LEU A 307 1.78 9.51 7.60
C LEU A 307 2.48 9.43 8.94
N VAL A 308 3.72 8.94 8.95
CA VAL A 308 4.54 8.82 10.15
C VAL A 308 5.72 9.80 10.07
N ALA A 309 5.86 10.69 11.04
CA ALA A 309 6.93 11.68 11.08
C ALA A 309 7.24 12.15 12.52
N GLN A 310 8.35 12.83 12.75
CA GLN A 310 8.59 13.50 14.05
C GLN A 310 7.80 14.80 14.16
N ARG A 311 7.57 15.47 13.03
CA ARG A 311 6.91 16.78 12.93
C ARG A 311 6.00 16.84 11.69
N PHE A 312 4.92 17.60 11.81
CA PHE A 312 3.97 17.87 10.71
C PHE A 312 3.81 19.38 10.54
N THR A 313 3.63 19.86 9.32
CA THR A 313 3.26 21.27 9.08
C THR A 313 1.83 21.57 9.56
N THR A 314 1.58 22.80 9.98
CA THR A 314 0.24 23.25 10.36
C THR A 314 -0.76 23.08 9.21
N ASP A 315 -0.38 23.41 7.98
CA ASP A 315 -1.24 23.26 6.81
C ASP A 315 -1.68 21.80 6.59
N LEU A 316 -0.76 20.84 6.76
CA LEU A 316 -1.05 19.41 6.67
C LEU A 316 -2.00 18.96 7.80
N ILE A 317 -1.74 19.38 9.04
CA ILE A 317 -2.60 19.05 10.19
C ILE A 317 -4.02 19.60 9.97
N ASP A 318 -4.13 20.87 9.58
CA ASP A 318 -5.40 21.55 9.37
C ASP A 318 -6.18 20.90 8.21
N TYR A 319 -5.52 20.57 7.10
CA TYR A 319 -6.18 19.89 5.98
C TYR A 319 -6.65 18.48 6.35
N CYS A 320 -5.82 17.67 6.98
CA CYS A 320 -6.20 16.32 7.43
C CYS A 320 -7.39 16.36 8.40
N SER A 321 -7.41 17.33 9.32
CA SER A 321 -8.50 17.56 10.27
C SER A 321 -9.84 17.82 9.55
N ILE A 322 -9.87 18.78 8.62
CA ILE A 322 -11.07 19.10 7.83
C ILE A 322 -11.45 17.91 6.91
N ARG A 323 -10.47 17.27 6.26
CA ARG A 323 -10.74 16.15 5.36
C ARG A 323 -11.37 14.96 6.07
N ASN A 324 -10.87 14.59 7.26
CA ASN A 324 -11.45 13.50 8.03
C ASN A 324 -12.87 13.82 8.53
N MET A 325 -13.22 15.11 8.68
CA MET A 325 -14.60 15.53 8.95
C MET A 325 -15.52 15.31 7.74
N MET A 326 -15.04 15.64 6.53
CA MET A 326 -15.82 15.57 5.29
C MET A 326 -15.86 14.17 4.64
N ILE A 327 -14.81 13.37 4.88
CA ILE A 327 -14.62 12.03 4.30
C ILE A 327 -14.17 11.06 5.42
N PRO A 328 -15.01 10.79 6.43
CA PRO A 328 -14.61 10.00 7.60
C PRO A 328 -14.33 8.52 7.29
N TRP A 329 -14.80 8.00 6.16
CA TRP A 329 -14.58 6.60 5.74
C TRP A 329 -13.26 6.39 4.99
N GLU A 330 -12.53 7.46 4.63
CA GLU A 330 -11.15 7.39 4.14
C GLU A 330 -10.21 8.09 5.11
N GLU A 331 -10.10 7.55 6.31
CA GLU A 331 -9.38 8.19 7.38
C GLU A 331 -7.89 8.37 7.07
N ILE A 332 -7.38 9.59 7.30
CA ILE A 332 -5.95 9.89 7.34
C ILE A 332 -5.48 10.01 8.78
N ARG A 333 -4.49 9.19 9.17
CA ARG A 333 -3.83 9.23 10.47
C ARG A 333 -2.48 9.92 10.34
N LEU A 334 -2.27 10.96 11.14
CA LEU A 334 -0.95 11.57 11.32
C LEU A 334 -0.34 11.02 12.61
N LEU A 335 0.69 10.17 12.48
CA LEU A 335 1.32 9.48 13.60
C LEU A 335 2.68 10.11 13.89
N LYS A 336 2.78 10.80 15.03
CA LYS A 336 4.04 11.38 15.49
C LYS A 336 4.89 10.31 16.15
N TYR A 337 6.16 10.23 15.82
CA TYR A 337 7.13 9.42 16.58
C TYR A 337 8.19 10.27 17.28
N VAL A 338 8.73 9.73 18.37
CA VAL A 338 9.86 10.29 19.11
C VAL A 338 10.93 9.20 19.26
N PRO A 339 12.15 9.40 18.76
CA PRO A 339 13.25 8.46 18.97
C PRO A 339 13.52 8.28 20.47
N LEU A 340 13.72 7.03 20.89
CA LEU A 340 14.07 6.62 22.25
C LEU A 340 15.43 5.89 22.26
N SER A 341 15.98 5.71 23.46
CA SER A 341 17.14 4.85 23.70
C SER A 341 18.32 5.15 22.76
N SER A 342 18.63 6.44 22.60
CA SER A 342 19.67 6.93 21.68
C SER A 342 19.47 6.50 20.22
N GLY A 343 18.21 6.39 19.78
CA GLY A 343 17.84 6.06 18.40
C GLY A 343 17.69 4.56 18.11
N ALA A 344 17.50 3.72 19.13
CA ALA A 344 17.26 2.28 18.98
C ALA A 344 15.78 1.86 19.05
N ASP A 345 14.91 2.75 19.53
CA ASP A 345 13.46 2.55 19.49
C ASP A 345 12.70 3.87 19.22
N ALA A 346 11.37 3.78 19.14
CA ALA A 346 10.50 4.95 19.03
C ALA A 346 9.17 4.78 19.77
N ASP A 347 8.72 5.86 20.40
CA ASP A 347 7.35 6.01 20.87
C ASP A 347 6.48 6.63 19.79
N PHE A 348 5.22 6.22 19.72
CA PHE A 348 4.25 6.67 18.73
C PHE A 348 3.01 7.26 19.39
N LYS A 349 2.50 8.35 18.83
CA LYS A 349 1.24 8.96 19.26
C LYS A 349 0.54 9.66 18.11
N LEU A 350 -0.79 9.70 18.15
CA LEU A 350 -1.56 10.47 17.18
C LEU A 350 -1.25 11.96 17.34
N GLN A 351 -1.04 12.63 16.21
CA GLN A 351 -0.98 14.08 16.17
C GLN A 351 -2.38 14.62 16.49
N VAL A 352 -2.46 15.46 17.53
CA VAL A 352 -3.71 16.11 17.92
C VAL A 352 -4.12 17.07 16.81
N SER A 353 -5.37 16.97 16.37
CA SER A 353 -5.97 17.90 15.41
C SER A 353 -6.07 19.29 16.03
N SER A 354 -5.59 20.31 15.32
CA SER A 354 -5.93 21.70 15.60
C SER A 354 -7.33 22.01 15.05
N LYS A 355 -8.01 22.99 15.69
CA LYS A 355 -9.11 23.69 15.02
C LYS A 355 -8.52 24.48 13.85
N PRO A 356 -9.15 24.47 12.66
CA PRO A 356 -8.62 25.18 11.50
C PRO A 356 -8.37 26.64 11.84
N THR A 357 -7.13 27.10 11.67
CA THR A 357 -6.72 28.44 12.11
C THR A 357 -7.01 29.51 11.05
N TYR A 358 -7.15 29.10 9.79
CA TYR A 358 -7.35 30.00 8.65
C TYR A 358 -8.55 29.56 7.83
N ILE A 359 -9.51 30.46 7.73
CA ILE A 359 -10.74 30.28 6.98
C ILE A 359 -10.82 31.45 6.01
N THR A 360 -10.57 31.19 4.74
CA THR A 360 -10.71 32.17 3.66
C THR A 360 -12.18 32.23 3.21
N SER A 361 -12.74 33.43 3.11
CA SER A 361 -14.04 33.60 2.46
C SER A 361 -13.83 33.59 0.94
N ARG A 362 -14.33 32.56 0.26
CA ARG A 362 -14.30 32.46 -1.19
C ARG A 362 -15.67 32.83 -1.77
N THR A 363 -15.66 33.63 -2.83
CA THR A 363 -16.86 33.87 -3.64
C THR A 363 -16.95 32.79 -4.71
N TYR A 364 -18.12 32.15 -4.81
CA TYR A 364 -18.40 31.17 -5.85
C TYR A 364 -19.22 31.80 -6.98
N PRO A 365 -19.01 31.37 -8.24
CA PRO A 365 -19.81 31.86 -9.35
C PRO A 365 -21.29 31.51 -9.16
N LYS A 366 -22.16 32.41 -9.59
CA LYS A 366 -23.60 32.11 -9.66
C LYS A 366 -23.85 31.12 -10.80
N THR A 367 -24.80 30.20 -10.63
CA THR A 367 -25.22 29.28 -11.69
C THR A 367 -25.74 30.08 -12.88
N PRO A 368 -25.18 29.92 -14.09
CA PRO A 368 -25.55 30.76 -15.24
C PRO A 368 -26.99 30.52 -15.72
N THR A 369 -27.61 29.42 -15.31
CA THR A 369 -28.98 29.05 -15.68
C THR A 369 -29.73 28.40 -14.51
N ASN A 370 -31.06 28.38 -14.59
CA ASN A 370 -31.88 27.64 -13.64
C ASN A 370 -31.62 26.13 -13.82
N ILE A 371 -31.36 25.43 -12.71
CA ILE A 371 -31.14 23.98 -12.66
C ILE A 371 -32.29 23.20 -13.32
N SER A 372 -33.50 23.77 -13.34
CA SER A 372 -34.64 23.18 -14.07
C SER A 372 -34.38 22.98 -15.56
N LYS A 373 -33.47 23.75 -16.16
CA LYS A 373 -33.11 23.61 -17.58
C LYS A 373 -32.28 22.35 -17.87
N ILE A 374 -31.69 21.71 -16.86
CA ILE A 374 -31.00 20.41 -17.03
C ILE A 374 -31.98 19.38 -17.62
N TRP A 375 -33.26 19.44 -17.25
CA TRP A 375 -34.28 18.51 -17.71
C TRP A 375 -34.62 18.67 -19.18
N SER A 376 -34.63 19.90 -19.69
CA SER A 376 -34.97 20.19 -21.08
C SER A 376 -33.78 20.06 -22.02
N ASP A 377 -32.57 20.35 -21.53
CA ASP A 377 -31.35 20.37 -22.36
C ASP A 377 -30.09 20.19 -21.49
N PRO A 378 -29.75 18.95 -21.10
CA PRO A 378 -28.59 18.67 -20.25
C PRO A 378 -27.28 19.08 -20.94
N CYS A 379 -27.20 18.95 -22.26
CA CYS A 379 -26.04 19.35 -23.06
C CYS A 379 -25.80 20.85 -22.94
N ASN A 380 -26.80 21.68 -23.24
CA ASN A 380 -26.65 23.12 -23.17
C ASN A 380 -26.37 23.62 -21.75
N PHE A 381 -27.00 23.01 -20.74
CA PHE A 381 -26.68 23.31 -19.35
C PHE A 381 -25.20 23.05 -19.06
N TYR A 382 -24.72 21.86 -19.41
CA TYR A 382 -23.34 21.44 -19.18
C TYR A 382 -22.34 22.35 -19.94
N TYR A 383 -22.61 22.66 -21.21
CA TYR A 383 -21.79 23.60 -22.00
C TYR A 383 -21.75 25.00 -21.39
N THR A 384 -22.89 25.50 -20.91
CA THR A 384 -22.97 26.83 -20.29
C THR A 384 -22.15 26.89 -19.01
N ILE A 385 -22.14 25.81 -18.23
CA ILE A 385 -21.40 25.73 -16.97
C ILE A 385 -19.90 25.54 -17.19
N MET A 386 -19.51 24.62 -18.06
CA MET A 386 -18.11 24.22 -18.21
C MET A 386 -17.35 25.03 -19.26
N GLN A 387 -18.05 25.86 -20.05
CA GLN A 387 -17.47 26.60 -21.17
C GLN A 387 -16.75 25.68 -22.18
N GLU A 388 -17.21 24.43 -22.29
CA GLU A 388 -16.60 23.39 -23.13
C GLU A 388 -17.08 23.44 -24.59
N THR A 389 -16.28 22.84 -25.49
CA THR A 389 -16.57 22.79 -26.94
C THR A 389 -17.71 21.82 -27.28
N PRO A 390 -18.46 22.03 -28.38
CA PRO A 390 -19.66 21.25 -28.76
C PRO A 390 -19.44 19.76 -29.16
N LYS A 391 -18.29 19.18 -28.83
CA LYS A 391 -17.94 17.78 -29.16
C LYS A 391 -18.34 16.77 -28.05
N ILE A 392 -18.88 17.25 -26.94
CA ILE A 392 -19.23 16.43 -25.77
C ILE A 392 -20.74 16.41 -25.58
N ALA A 393 -21.39 15.30 -25.90
CA ALA A 393 -22.81 15.13 -25.58
C ALA A 393 -22.99 14.63 -24.15
N THR A 394 -24.10 15.02 -23.51
CA THR A 394 -24.47 14.53 -22.18
C THR A 394 -25.90 14.03 -22.17
N GLU A 395 -26.16 12.94 -21.47
CA GLU A 395 -27.51 12.38 -21.30
C GLU A 395 -27.78 12.08 -19.84
N ILE A 396 -29.03 12.23 -19.39
CA ILE A 396 -29.41 11.90 -18.01
C ILE A 396 -29.40 10.38 -17.85
N LEU A 397 -28.53 9.88 -16.98
CA LEU A 397 -28.43 8.47 -16.64
C LEU A 397 -29.38 8.11 -15.48
N SER A 398 -29.41 8.96 -14.45
CA SER A 398 -30.30 8.81 -13.31
C SER A 398 -30.60 10.14 -12.65
N GLN A 399 -31.71 10.19 -11.92
CA GLN A 399 -32.19 11.38 -11.26
C GLN A 399 -32.85 11.02 -9.92
N ASP A 400 -32.50 11.80 -8.91
CA ASP A 400 -33.17 11.92 -7.63
C ASP A 400 -33.52 13.40 -7.40
N LYS A 401 -34.28 13.71 -6.34
CA LYS A 401 -34.73 15.06 -6.00
C LYS A 401 -33.57 16.07 -5.95
N ASP A 402 -32.44 15.67 -5.38
CA ASP A 402 -31.30 16.53 -5.08
C ASP A 402 -30.04 16.14 -5.87
N MET A 403 -30.11 15.10 -6.73
CA MET A 403 -28.95 14.56 -7.45
C MET A 403 -29.30 14.21 -8.90
N ILE A 404 -28.45 14.61 -9.84
CA ILE A 404 -28.56 14.25 -11.25
C ILE A 404 -27.23 13.65 -11.69
N ILE A 405 -27.26 12.50 -12.35
CA ILE A 405 -26.09 11.88 -12.95
C ILE A 405 -26.23 11.95 -14.46
N LEU A 406 -25.27 12.58 -15.12
CA LEU A 406 -25.18 12.64 -16.58
C LEU A 406 -24.09 11.69 -17.08
N GLN A 407 -24.35 10.99 -18.18
CA GLN A 407 -23.34 10.24 -18.93
C GLN A 407 -22.72 11.17 -19.97
N LYS A 408 -21.39 11.35 -19.94
CA LYS A 408 -20.62 12.12 -20.94
C LYS A 408 -20.26 11.21 -22.10
N TYR A 409 -20.42 11.70 -23.32
CA TYR A 409 -20.03 11.04 -24.56
C TYR A 409 -19.13 11.94 -25.41
N CYS A 410 -18.08 11.35 -25.97
CA CYS A 410 -17.37 11.96 -27.08
C CYS A 410 -18.06 11.61 -28.40
N MET A 411 -18.30 12.61 -29.24
CA MET A 411 -18.88 12.45 -30.58
C MET A 411 -17.76 12.31 -31.62
N HIS A 412 -17.67 11.18 -32.30
CA HIS A 412 -16.72 10.97 -33.42
C HIS A 412 -17.40 10.28 -34.60
N ASN A 413 -17.46 10.93 -35.77
CA ASN A 413 -18.06 10.40 -37.01
C ASN A 413 -19.42 9.70 -36.79
N SER A 414 -20.35 10.39 -36.11
CA SER A 414 -21.69 9.88 -35.75
C SER A 414 -21.74 8.73 -34.73
N SER A 415 -20.60 8.26 -34.23
CA SER A 415 -20.53 7.30 -33.12
C SER A 415 -20.40 8.02 -31.76
N ARG A 416 -21.03 7.43 -30.73
CA ARG A 416 -20.99 7.90 -29.34
C ARG A 416 -20.16 6.95 -28.50
N SER A 417 -19.10 7.45 -27.89
CA SER A 417 -18.30 6.67 -26.93
C SER A 417 -18.40 7.30 -25.54
N PRO A 418 -18.79 6.54 -24.50
CA PRO A 418 -18.84 7.08 -23.14
C PRO A 418 -17.42 7.42 -22.67
N ILE A 419 -17.25 8.62 -22.11
CA ILE A 419 -15.93 9.12 -21.64
C ILE A 419 -15.91 9.42 -20.14
N GLY A 420 -17.06 9.46 -19.48
CA GLY A 420 -17.15 9.74 -18.06
C GLY A 420 -18.58 10.07 -17.64
N ARG A 421 -18.74 10.56 -16.42
CA ARG A 421 -20.02 10.98 -15.84
C ARG A 421 -19.88 12.36 -15.22
N VAL A 422 -21.00 13.07 -15.10
CA VAL A 422 -21.12 14.30 -14.32
C VAL A 422 -22.08 14.01 -13.19
N LEU A 423 -21.66 14.25 -11.94
CA LEU A 423 -22.54 14.18 -10.79
C LEU A 423 -22.88 15.61 -10.36
N ILE A 424 -24.14 15.99 -10.53
CA ILE A 424 -24.65 17.30 -10.12
C ILE A 424 -25.45 17.11 -8.85
N TYR A 425 -25.06 17.78 -7.76
CA TYR A 425 -25.73 17.70 -6.48
C TYR A 425 -26.22 19.08 -6.04
N LYS A 426 -27.51 19.19 -5.72
CA LYS A 426 -28.17 20.45 -5.35
C LYS A 426 -28.50 20.45 -3.86
N ILE A 427 -28.10 21.52 -3.17
CA ILE A 427 -28.44 21.78 -1.78
C ILE A 427 -29.29 23.06 -1.74
N PRO A 428 -30.59 22.99 -1.39
CA PRO A 428 -31.51 24.14 -1.47
C PRO A 428 -31.33 25.15 -0.31
N LYS A 429 -30.15 25.16 0.32
CA LYS A 429 -29.81 26.00 1.47
C LYS A 429 -28.30 26.23 1.51
N LYS A 430 -27.79 26.81 2.59
CA LYS A 430 -26.35 26.88 2.86
C LYS A 430 -25.78 25.47 3.06
N CYS A 431 -24.75 25.10 2.31
CA CYS A 431 -24.04 23.83 2.44
C CYS A 431 -23.18 23.86 3.71
N THR A 432 -23.52 23.02 4.69
CA THR A 432 -22.71 22.82 5.91
C THR A 432 -21.80 21.57 5.75
N PRO A 433 -20.87 21.27 6.67
CA PRO A 433 -20.07 20.05 6.60
C PRO A 433 -20.93 18.77 6.53
N LYS A 434 -22.13 18.80 7.13
CA LYS A 434 -23.08 17.69 7.08
C LYS A 434 -23.58 17.45 5.65
N GLU A 435 -24.11 18.48 4.99
CA GLU A 435 -24.61 18.34 3.62
C GLU A 435 -23.47 18.01 2.63
N PHE A 436 -22.29 18.59 2.85
CA PHE A 436 -21.12 18.28 2.02
C PHE A 436 -20.68 16.81 2.17
N THR A 437 -20.72 16.26 3.38
CA THR A 437 -20.42 14.84 3.63
C THR A 437 -21.39 13.92 2.88
N GLU A 438 -22.69 14.25 2.83
CA GLU A 438 -23.67 13.48 2.04
C GLU A 438 -23.39 13.55 0.55
N PHE A 439 -23.01 14.73 0.02
CA PHE A 439 -22.53 14.87 -1.35
C PHE A 439 -21.32 13.95 -1.63
N MET A 440 -20.32 13.94 -0.74
CA MET A 440 -19.16 13.06 -0.89
C MET A 440 -19.55 11.58 -0.86
N LYS A 441 -20.52 11.16 -0.03
CA LYS A 441 -21.04 9.77 -0.06
C LYS A 441 -21.63 9.41 -1.41
N CYS A 442 -22.42 10.31 -2.01
CA CYS A 442 -22.98 10.12 -3.35
C CYS A 442 -21.87 10.00 -4.40
N LEU A 443 -20.86 10.88 -4.35
CA LEU A 443 -19.70 10.82 -5.25
C LEU A 443 -18.94 9.49 -5.13
N TYR A 444 -18.73 9.01 -3.91
CA TYR A 444 -18.05 7.74 -3.66
C TYR A 444 -18.85 6.53 -4.15
N LYS A 445 -20.16 6.52 -3.90
CA LYS A 445 -21.06 5.49 -4.41
C LYS A 445 -20.98 5.42 -5.93
N GLU A 446 -20.98 6.58 -6.58
CA GLU A 446 -20.90 6.65 -8.03
C GLU A 446 -19.52 6.25 -8.57
N ALA A 447 -18.44 6.67 -7.91
CA ALA A 447 -17.07 6.26 -8.26
C ALA A 447 -16.87 4.75 -8.15
N ASN A 448 -17.53 4.10 -7.20
CA ASN A 448 -17.47 2.65 -7.08
C ASN A 448 -18.16 1.93 -8.26
N ASN A 449 -19.11 2.58 -8.94
CA ASN A 449 -19.82 2.04 -10.10
C ASN A 449 -19.07 2.25 -11.44
N THR A 450 -17.92 2.93 -11.44
CA THR A 450 -17.11 3.17 -12.65
C THR A 450 -15.77 2.41 -12.56
N LYS A 451 -15.20 2.06 -13.72
CA LYS A 451 -13.89 1.38 -13.79
C LYS A 451 -12.74 2.32 -13.44
N GLU A 452 -12.81 3.55 -13.92
CA GLU A 452 -11.82 4.62 -13.72
C GLU A 452 -12.07 5.41 -12.42
N LYS A 453 -13.02 4.99 -11.59
CA LYS A 453 -13.27 5.54 -10.25
C LYS A 453 -13.49 7.06 -10.27
N PHE A 454 -12.78 7.80 -9.41
CA PHE A 454 -12.90 9.25 -9.29
C PHE A 454 -12.37 10.00 -10.52
N MET A 455 -11.55 9.37 -11.36
CA MET A 455 -11.08 10.00 -12.60
C MET A 455 -12.22 10.21 -13.61
N ALA A 456 -13.24 9.36 -13.57
CA ALA A 456 -14.34 9.36 -14.54
C ALA A 456 -15.52 10.24 -14.14
N ILE A 457 -15.55 10.81 -12.93
CA ILE A 457 -16.73 11.53 -12.45
C ILE A 457 -16.37 12.96 -12.16
N GLU A 458 -17.02 13.87 -12.89
CA GLU A 458 -16.92 15.30 -12.68
C GLU A 458 -17.96 15.74 -11.63
N PRO A 459 -17.54 16.14 -10.42
CA PRO A 459 -18.42 16.59 -9.36
C PRO A 459 -18.81 18.06 -9.53
N ILE A 460 -20.11 18.34 -9.62
CA ILE A 460 -20.69 19.67 -9.60
C ILE A 460 -21.58 19.81 -8.36
N LEU A 461 -21.28 20.79 -7.51
CA LEU A 461 -22.06 21.10 -6.31
C LEU A 461 -22.73 22.47 -6.47
N ILE A 462 -24.02 22.54 -6.16
CA ILE A 462 -24.81 23.77 -6.27
C ILE A 462 -25.53 24.02 -4.94
N SER A 463 -25.33 25.19 -4.35
CA SER A 463 -25.91 25.55 -3.04
C SER A 463 -26.40 27.00 -3.04
N GLU A 464 -27.17 27.44 -2.05
CA GLU A 464 -27.45 28.89 -1.88
C GLU A 464 -26.23 29.66 -1.37
N ASP A 465 -25.40 29.01 -0.57
CA ASP A 465 -24.17 29.53 0.03
C ASP A 465 -23.33 28.35 0.54
N TYR A 466 -22.07 28.58 0.88
CA TYR A 466 -21.20 27.57 1.49
C TYR A 466 -20.77 28.05 2.86
N ASP A 467 -20.82 27.18 3.86
CA ASP A 467 -20.12 27.46 5.11
C ASP A 467 -18.62 27.56 4.86
N THR A 468 -17.95 28.23 5.78
CA THR A 468 -16.57 28.61 5.58
C THR A 468 -15.59 27.43 5.68
N ILE A 469 -15.91 26.39 6.47
CA ILE A 469 -15.15 25.14 6.54
C ILE A 469 -15.33 24.36 5.24
N THR A 470 -16.56 24.24 4.74
CA THR A 470 -16.83 23.59 3.45
C THR A 470 -16.15 24.31 2.30
N ALA A 471 -16.20 25.64 2.27
CA ALA A 471 -15.54 26.43 1.23
C ALA A 471 -14.01 26.22 1.24
N SER A 472 -13.41 26.23 2.43
CA SER A 472 -11.98 25.94 2.63
C SER A 472 -11.62 24.51 2.21
N PHE A 473 -12.47 23.53 2.52
CA PHE A 473 -12.27 22.16 2.08
C PHE A 473 -12.27 22.04 0.56
N ILE A 474 -13.27 22.61 -0.13
CA ILE A 474 -13.37 22.54 -1.61
C ILE A 474 -12.12 23.14 -2.26
N GLU A 475 -11.65 24.29 -1.75
CA GLU A 475 -10.42 24.92 -2.24
C GLU A 475 -9.21 23.99 -2.07
N LYS A 476 -8.95 23.51 -0.86
CA LYS A 476 -7.80 22.65 -0.58
C LYS A 476 -7.90 21.30 -1.30
N TYR A 477 -9.09 20.71 -1.41
CA TYR A 477 -9.34 19.52 -2.21
C TYR A 477 -8.97 19.74 -3.67
N ASN A 478 -9.42 20.86 -4.26
CA ASN A 478 -9.10 21.20 -5.66
C ASN A 478 -7.63 21.48 -5.87
N THR A 479 -6.91 21.96 -4.85
CA THR A 479 -5.45 22.15 -4.91
C THR A 479 -4.69 20.84 -4.74
N TYR A 480 -5.08 19.98 -3.81
CA TYR A 480 -4.28 18.82 -3.40
C TYR A 480 -4.75 17.52 -4.03
N GLU A 481 -6.04 17.20 -3.99
CA GLU A 481 -6.56 15.90 -4.42
C GLU A 481 -6.66 15.76 -5.94
N THR A 482 -6.75 16.86 -6.69
CA THR A 482 -6.71 16.83 -8.15
C THR A 482 -5.37 16.33 -8.69
N GLN A 483 -4.30 16.50 -7.91
CA GLN A 483 -2.97 15.94 -8.21
C GLN A 483 -2.91 14.41 -7.98
N THR A 484 -3.96 13.81 -7.43
CA THR A 484 -4.04 12.40 -7.02
C THR A 484 -4.94 11.56 -7.94
N LEU A 485 -5.21 12.05 -9.15
CA LEU A 485 -6.13 11.45 -10.13
C LEU A 485 -7.63 11.63 -9.78
N ARG A 486 -7.99 12.61 -8.95
CA ARG A 486 -9.39 12.95 -8.71
C ARG A 486 -9.81 14.16 -9.54
N GLN A 487 -11.07 14.23 -9.93
CA GLN A 487 -11.62 15.42 -10.58
C GLN A 487 -11.85 16.55 -9.56
N PRO A 488 -11.66 17.83 -9.96
CA PRO A 488 -11.97 18.96 -9.10
C PRO A 488 -13.48 19.06 -8.83
N ILE A 489 -13.85 19.53 -7.65
CA ILE A 489 -15.23 19.86 -7.31
C ILE A 489 -15.54 21.26 -7.83
N THR A 490 -16.45 21.33 -8.79
CA THR A 490 -16.94 22.61 -9.32
C THR A 490 -18.14 23.08 -8.51
N ALA A 491 -18.01 24.20 -7.80
CA ALA A 491 -19.03 24.70 -6.88
C ALA A 491 -19.67 26.00 -7.38
N PHE A 492 -21.01 26.07 -7.32
CA PHE A 492 -21.81 27.24 -7.73
C PHE A 492 -22.78 27.71 -6.63
N ILE A 493 -23.15 28.99 -6.68
CA ILE A 493 -24.25 29.58 -5.91
C ILE A 493 -25.51 29.66 -6.76
N THR A 494 -26.65 29.27 -6.21
CA THR A 494 -27.94 29.31 -6.90
C THR A 494 -28.39 30.77 -7.09
N ILE A 495 -28.86 31.11 -8.30
CA ILE A 495 -29.57 32.38 -8.52
C ILE A 495 -30.97 32.25 -7.92
N ARG A 496 -31.29 33.09 -6.93
CA ARG A 496 -32.65 33.19 -6.38
C ARG A 496 -33.63 33.76 -7.39
#